data_AF-A0A941V4B7-F1
#
_entry.id   AF-A0A941V4B7-F1
#
_cell.length_a   1.000
_cell.length_b   1.000
_cell.length_c   1.000
_cell.angle_alpha   90.00
_cell.angle_beta   90.00
_cell.angle_gamma   90.00
#
_symmetry.space_group_name_H-M   'P 1'
#
loop_
_entity.id
_entity.type
_entity.pdbx_description
1 polymer ?
#
loop_
_entity_poly.entity_id
_entity_poly.type
_entity_poly.pdbx_seq_one_letter_code
_entity_poly.pdbx_strand_id
1 'polypeptide(L)'
;MLLKIKQLLQSTDTQTRAWSWKIVAYCATTVYLVGCASTNNALIHNDPLSNENLQARASQIHSLDEAQNIEANAINQQQLADTSLEQAKVACYRKFFVNRCLDQVNQTRNDAWDAAQVERSAARLYMRQQQAEAQRLALTEKLNTYNREEAAKAPLRAQNAAAYQARQQAYQAKLAQAQAAQQADAPQRAQNVEDFNAKVKRIEAIKQKRIDDAKKLMPQ
;
A
#
# COMPACT_ATOMS: atom_id res chain seq x y z
N MET A 1 -0.71 -39.08 -15.97
CA MET A 1 -0.15 -37.75 -15.62
C MET A 1 -0.41 -37.48 -14.15
N LEU A 2 0.37 -38.14 -13.28
CA LEU A 2 0.32 -37.99 -11.83
C LEU A 2 1.77 -38.05 -11.37
N LEU A 3 2.40 -36.91 -11.14
CA LEU A 3 3.65 -36.75 -10.40
C LEU A 3 3.96 -35.25 -10.26
N LYS A 4 4.47 -34.89 -9.08
CA LYS A 4 4.86 -33.55 -8.60
C LYS A 4 3.72 -32.71 -8.03
N ILE A 5 3.55 -32.82 -6.71
CA ILE A 5 3.69 -31.73 -5.71
C ILE A 5 3.50 -32.42 -4.35
N LYS A 6 4.60 -32.90 -3.76
CA LYS A 6 4.64 -33.36 -2.36
C LYS A 6 6.08 -33.36 -1.91
N GLN A 7 6.56 -32.20 -1.46
CA GLN A 7 7.74 -32.05 -0.62
C GLN A 7 7.87 -30.56 -0.30
N LEU A 8 7.34 -30.16 0.85
CA LEU A 8 7.71 -28.96 1.62
C LEU A 8 6.77 -28.93 2.83
N LEU A 9 7.02 -29.81 3.80
CA LEU A 9 6.50 -29.78 5.17
C LEU A 9 7.12 -30.96 5.91
N GLN A 10 8.39 -30.81 6.30
CA GLN A 10 9.07 -31.61 7.32
C GLN A 10 10.49 -31.04 7.48
N SER A 11 10.68 -30.19 8.49
CA SER A 11 11.95 -29.95 9.19
C SER A 11 11.82 -28.67 10.04
N THR A 12 11.05 -28.77 11.12
CA THR A 12 11.17 -27.86 12.26
C THR A 12 11.19 -28.77 13.47
N ASP A 13 12.39 -29.22 13.83
CA ASP A 13 12.81 -29.50 15.21
C ASP A 13 14.15 -30.22 15.16
N THR A 14 15.20 -29.51 15.57
CA THR A 14 16.33 -29.95 16.39
C THR A 14 17.50 -29.00 16.17
N GLN A 15 17.85 -28.25 17.21
CA GLN A 15 19.22 -28.04 17.72
C GLN A 15 19.31 -26.70 18.43
N THR A 16 18.97 -26.75 19.71
CA THR A 16 19.54 -25.91 20.75
C THR A 16 21.05 -26.14 20.88
N ARG A 17 21.74 -25.03 21.18
CA ARG A 17 23.07 -24.88 21.81
C ARG A 17 24.32 -24.91 20.91
N ALA A 18 24.97 -23.73 20.94
CA ALA A 18 26.37 -23.51 21.35
C ALA A 18 27.30 -22.98 20.26
N TRP A 19 27.87 -21.81 20.58
CA TRP A 19 29.17 -21.29 20.11
C TRP A 19 29.18 -20.83 18.65
N SER A 20 29.92 -19.83 18.22
CA SER A 20 30.76 -18.80 18.81
C SER A 20 31.11 -17.90 17.61
N TRP A 21 31.43 -16.66 17.89
CA TRP A 21 32.13 -15.66 17.06
C TRP A 21 32.56 -16.05 15.64
N LYS A 22 32.27 -15.12 14.72
CA LYS A 22 32.77 -14.94 13.33
C LYS A 22 31.78 -15.29 12.22
N ILE A 23 30.81 -14.41 11.96
CA ILE A 23 30.44 -14.03 10.58
C ILE A 23 30.10 -12.53 10.60
N VAL A 24 31.15 -11.73 10.53
CA VAL A 24 31.12 -10.38 9.96
C VAL A 24 31.14 -10.56 8.44
N ALA A 25 30.43 -9.66 7.75
CA ALA A 25 30.39 -9.46 6.31
C ALA A 25 29.54 -10.48 5.54
N TYR A 26 28.31 -10.09 5.20
CA TYR A 26 27.88 -9.98 3.81
C TYR A 26 26.65 -9.05 3.71
N CYS A 27 26.88 -7.90 3.06
CA CYS A 27 25.95 -7.14 2.23
C CYS A 27 24.60 -6.70 2.79
N ALA A 28 24.60 -5.54 3.48
CA ALA A 28 23.58 -4.52 3.24
C ALA A 28 24.17 -3.41 2.36
N THR A 29 24.41 -3.76 1.09
CA THR A 29 24.67 -2.81 0.00
C THR A 29 23.38 -2.04 -0.33
N THR A 30 23.11 -0.96 0.39
CA THR A 30 22.28 0.20 -0.03
C THR A 30 22.57 1.43 0.84
N VAL A 31 23.83 1.64 1.20
CA VAL A 31 24.30 2.90 1.80
C VAL A 31 25.50 3.38 1.00
N TYR A 32 25.23 3.96 -0.16
CA TYR A 32 26.19 4.77 -0.91
C TYR A 32 25.53 6.13 -1.13
N LEU A 33 25.53 6.95 -0.08
CA LEU A 33 25.46 8.42 -0.09
C LEU A 33 25.67 8.97 1.33
N VAL A 34 26.56 8.35 2.12
CA VAL A 34 27.01 8.92 3.39
C VAL A 34 28.41 9.49 3.15
N GLY A 35 28.45 10.79 2.88
CA GLY A 35 29.68 11.56 2.99
C GLY A 35 30.24 11.42 4.41
N CYS A 36 31.55 11.24 4.47
CA CYS A 36 32.43 11.18 5.64
C CYS A 36 31.77 11.52 6.99
N ALA A 37 31.46 10.49 7.77
CA ALA A 37 31.15 10.61 9.20
C ALA A 37 32.42 11.03 9.95
N SER A 38 32.61 12.34 10.10
CA SER A 38 33.50 12.91 11.11
C SER A 38 32.88 12.71 12.49
N THR A 39 33.69 12.30 13.45
CA THR A 39 33.36 12.10 14.86
C THR A 39 32.89 13.41 15.52
N ASN A 40 31.60 13.73 15.42
CA ASN A 40 30.99 14.94 16.00
C ASN A 40 29.83 14.64 16.96
N ASN A 41 29.78 13.46 17.60
CA ASN A 41 28.70 13.11 18.54
C ASN A 41 28.61 14.09 19.74
N ALA A 42 29.70 14.74 20.13
CA ALA A 42 29.70 15.72 21.23
C ALA A 42 29.15 17.11 20.85
N LEU A 43 29.14 17.46 19.55
CA LEU A 43 28.62 18.75 19.07
C LEU A 43 27.10 18.71 18.86
N ILE A 44 26.53 17.55 18.53
CA ILE A 44 25.10 17.38 18.26
C ILE A 44 24.25 17.43 19.55
N HIS A 45 24.78 16.95 20.67
CA HIS A 45 24.03 16.92 21.94
C HIS A 45 23.84 18.31 22.56
N ASN A 46 24.74 19.26 22.23
CA ASN A 46 24.65 20.66 22.69
C ASN A 46 23.91 21.59 21.72
N ASP A 47 23.45 21.09 20.57
CA ASP A 47 22.65 21.88 19.64
C ASP A 47 21.24 22.11 20.23
N PRO A 48 20.82 23.36 20.49
CA PRO A 48 19.50 23.63 21.04
C PRO A 48 18.35 23.24 20.10
N LEU A 49 18.63 23.06 18.80
CA LEU A 49 17.70 22.56 17.79
C LEU A 49 17.79 21.04 17.59
N SER A 50 18.59 20.33 18.38
CA SER A 50 18.62 18.86 18.35
C SER A 50 17.24 18.29 18.69
N ASN A 51 16.92 17.13 18.11
CA ASN A 51 15.62 16.49 18.34
C ASN A 51 15.34 16.24 19.83
N GLU A 52 16.35 15.88 20.61
CA GLU A 52 16.22 15.62 22.05
C GLU A 52 15.87 16.89 22.83
N ASN A 53 16.59 17.98 22.56
CA ASN A 53 16.34 19.27 23.22
C ASN A 53 14.99 19.86 22.82
N LEU A 54 14.60 19.73 21.54
CA LEU A 54 13.28 20.14 21.08
C LEU A 54 12.16 19.30 21.69
N GLN A 55 12.36 17.99 21.85
CA GLN A 55 11.39 17.12 22.54
C GLN A 55 11.26 17.48 24.02
N ALA A 56 12.37 17.74 24.72
CA ALA A 56 12.38 18.13 26.12
C ALA A 56 11.72 19.50 26.37
N ARG A 57 11.78 20.41 25.39
CA ARG A 57 11.03 21.68 25.41
C ARG A 57 9.56 21.49 25.06
N ALA A 58 9.27 20.71 24.01
CA ALA A 58 7.91 20.42 23.60
C ALA A 58 7.11 19.69 24.68
N SER A 59 7.74 18.84 25.50
CA SER A 59 7.08 18.16 26.61
C SER A 59 6.65 19.07 27.77
N GLN A 60 7.17 20.29 27.82
CA GLN A 60 6.77 21.31 28.78
C GLN A 60 5.51 22.09 28.33
N ILE A 61 5.12 21.94 27.06
CA ILE A 61 3.92 22.60 26.52
C ILE A 61 2.70 21.74 26.86
N HIS A 62 1.69 22.35 27.44
CA HIS A 62 0.54 21.63 28.00
C HIS A 62 -0.70 21.66 27.10
N SER A 63 -0.78 22.59 26.16
CA SER A 63 -1.94 22.70 25.27
C SER A 63 -1.59 23.18 23.87
N LEU A 64 -2.51 22.93 22.91
CA LEU A 64 -2.40 23.46 21.55
C LEU A 64 -2.42 24.98 21.51
N ASP A 65 -3.27 25.62 22.33
CA ASP A 65 -3.37 27.08 22.39
C ASP A 65 -2.07 27.70 22.93
N GLU A 66 -1.47 27.09 23.95
CA GLU A 66 -0.15 27.48 24.45
C GLU A 66 0.92 27.35 23.37
N ALA A 67 0.96 26.22 22.65
CA ALA A 67 1.90 26.02 21.56
C ALA A 67 1.76 27.09 20.46
N GLN A 68 0.52 27.42 20.08
CA GLN A 68 0.23 28.47 19.09
C GLN A 68 0.69 29.85 19.58
N ASN A 69 0.45 30.17 20.85
CA ASN A 69 0.90 31.42 21.45
C ASN A 69 2.44 31.50 21.52
N ILE A 70 3.13 30.40 21.86
CA ILE A 70 4.59 30.32 21.83
C ILE A 70 5.10 30.54 20.40
N GLU A 71 4.49 29.89 19.39
CA GLU A 71 4.88 30.09 17.99
C GLU A 71 4.70 31.55 17.55
N ALA A 72 3.54 32.15 17.86
CA ALA A 72 3.24 33.54 17.51
C ALA A 72 4.21 34.52 18.19
N ASN A 73 4.48 34.32 19.48
CA ASN A 73 5.44 35.14 20.22
C ASN A 73 6.86 35.01 19.64
N ALA A 74 7.30 33.79 19.31
CA ALA A 74 8.60 33.57 18.68
C ALA A 74 8.71 34.26 17.31
N ILE A 75 7.65 34.22 16.50
CA ILE A 75 7.60 34.97 15.23
C ILE A 75 7.73 36.48 15.47
N ASN A 76 7.00 37.01 16.45
CA ASN A 76 7.09 38.42 16.80
C ASN A 76 8.52 38.79 17.28
N GLN A 77 9.16 37.94 18.08
CA GLN A 77 10.54 38.15 18.52
C GLN A 77 11.54 38.15 17.34
N GLN A 78 11.36 37.26 16.36
CA GLN A 78 12.17 37.25 15.14
C GLN A 78 12.01 38.56 14.36
N GLN A 79 10.76 39.04 14.19
CA GLN A 79 10.49 40.31 13.51
C GLN A 79 11.04 41.51 14.28
N LEU A 80 10.95 41.50 15.61
CA LEU A 80 11.55 42.54 16.47
C LEU A 80 13.08 42.53 16.35
N ALA A 81 13.71 41.37 16.33
CA ALA A 81 15.16 41.25 16.14
C ALA A 81 15.58 41.85 14.78
N ASP A 82 14.87 41.52 13.70
CA ASP A 82 15.16 42.05 12.36
C ASP A 82 14.93 43.56 12.25
N THR A 83 13.82 44.08 12.81
CA THR A 83 13.53 45.52 12.79
C THR A 83 14.48 46.32 13.67
N SER A 84 14.86 45.79 14.84
CA SER A 84 15.84 46.43 15.73
C SER A 84 17.23 46.52 15.10
N LEU A 85 17.62 45.52 14.29
CA LEU A 85 18.88 45.53 13.56
C LEU A 85 18.93 46.69 12.57
N GLU A 86 17.87 46.94 11.81
CA GLU A 86 17.83 48.05 10.85
C GLU A 86 18.00 49.41 11.54
N GLN A 87 17.37 49.60 12.69
CA GLN A 87 17.57 50.82 13.50
C GLN A 87 19.00 50.92 14.05
N ALA A 88 19.55 49.81 14.54
CA ALA A 88 20.90 49.74 15.09
C ALA A 88 21.99 49.99 14.03
N LYS A 89 21.80 49.52 12.79
CA LYS A 89 22.69 49.79 11.66
C LYS A 89 22.83 51.29 11.38
N VAL A 90 21.71 52.01 11.36
CA VAL A 90 21.71 53.48 11.16
C VAL A 90 22.50 54.18 12.27
N ALA A 91 22.37 53.73 13.52
CA ALA A 91 23.15 54.27 14.63
C ALA A 91 24.65 53.93 14.51
N CYS A 92 25.00 52.75 14.00
CA CYS A 92 26.39 52.33 13.79
C CYS A 92 27.11 53.18 12.74
N TYR A 93 26.44 53.65 11.69
CA TYR A 93 27.05 54.52 10.67
C TYR A 93 27.52 55.89 11.22
N ARG A 94 27.06 56.28 12.41
CA ARG A 94 27.50 57.52 13.07
C ARG A 94 28.70 57.32 14.00
N LYS A 95 29.22 56.10 14.13
CA LYS A 95 30.35 55.77 15.03
C LYS A 95 31.67 55.69 14.26
N PHE A 96 32.79 55.93 14.96
CA PHE A 96 34.14 55.81 14.39
C PHE A 96 34.47 54.38 13.92
N PHE A 97 34.10 53.36 14.69
CA PHE A 97 34.32 51.95 14.35
C PHE A 97 33.03 51.29 13.82
N VAL A 98 32.60 51.69 12.61
CA VAL A 98 31.35 51.23 11.99
C VAL A 98 31.29 49.70 11.90
N ASN A 99 32.32 49.05 11.34
CA ASN A 99 32.31 47.60 11.11
C ASN A 99 32.18 46.81 12.42
N ARG A 100 32.96 47.19 13.44
CA ARG A 100 32.86 46.55 14.77
C ARG A 100 31.47 46.73 15.39
N CYS A 101 30.85 47.90 15.21
CA CYS A 101 29.47 48.12 15.67
C CYS A 101 28.48 47.24 14.91
N LEU A 102 28.61 47.14 13.59
CA LEU A 102 27.77 46.30 12.73
C LEU A 102 27.88 44.82 13.12
N ASP A 103 29.09 44.32 13.35
CA ASP A 103 29.33 42.95 13.79
C ASP A 103 28.63 42.68 15.13
N GLN A 104 28.76 43.60 16.09
CA GLN A 104 28.12 43.46 17.39
C GLN A 104 26.59 43.44 17.30
N VAL A 105 25.98 44.35 16.54
CA VAL A 105 24.50 44.39 16.42
C VAL A 105 23.96 43.22 15.61
N ASN A 106 24.73 42.72 14.62
CA ASN A 106 24.40 41.50 13.90
C ASN A 106 24.43 40.29 14.84
N GLN A 107 25.44 40.20 15.72
CA GLN A 107 25.51 39.13 16.71
C GLN A 107 24.31 39.17 17.66
N THR A 108 23.98 40.34 18.20
CA THR A 108 22.80 40.50 19.07
C THR A 108 21.51 40.09 18.36
N ARG A 109 21.35 40.44 17.08
CA ARG A 109 20.20 40.01 16.28
C ARG A 109 20.18 38.49 16.12
N ASN A 110 21.30 37.88 15.76
CA ASN A 110 21.38 36.43 15.57
C ASN A 110 21.05 35.69 16.87
N ASP A 111 21.61 36.10 18.01
CA ASP A 111 21.35 35.48 19.31
C ASP A 111 19.85 35.54 19.67
N ALA A 112 19.20 36.70 19.46
CA ALA A 112 17.77 36.87 19.70
C ALA A 112 16.91 36.03 18.74
N TRP A 113 17.30 35.99 17.46
CA TRP A 113 16.59 35.25 16.42
C TRP A 113 16.69 33.73 16.63
N ASP A 114 17.88 33.23 17.00
CA ASP A 114 18.14 31.83 17.27
C ASP A 114 17.41 31.35 18.53
N ALA A 115 17.40 32.17 19.59
CA ALA A 115 16.60 31.88 20.79
C ALA A 115 15.10 31.72 20.45
N ALA A 116 14.56 32.64 19.64
CA ALA A 116 13.18 32.55 19.19
C ALA A 116 12.94 31.34 18.26
N GLN A 117 13.92 30.98 17.43
CA GLN A 117 13.83 29.83 16.53
C GLN A 117 13.70 28.50 17.28
N VAL A 118 14.37 28.37 18.43
CA VAL A 118 14.27 27.19 19.30
C VAL A 118 12.86 27.04 19.84
N GLU A 119 12.30 28.11 20.42
CA GLU A 119 10.92 28.11 20.95
C GLU A 119 9.90 27.79 19.86
N ARG A 120 10.03 28.43 18.69
CA ARG A 120 9.17 28.18 17.52
C ARG A 120 9.22 26.72 17.09
N SER A 121 10.41 26.13 17.08
CA SER A 121 10.63 24.75 16.62
C SER A 121 10.03 23.74 17.59
N ALA A 122 10.18 23.98 18.90
CA ALA A 122 9.58 23.15 19.95
C ALA A 122 8.03 23.20 19.91
N ALA A 123 7.46 24.40 19.79
CA ALA A 123 6.01 24.58 19.65
C ALA A 123 5.45 23.84 18.43
N ARG A 124 6.11 23.97 17.26
CA ARG A 124 5.71 23.26 16.04
C ARG A 124 5.84 21.75 16.16
N LEU A 125 6.84 21.26 16.88
CA LEU A 125 6.98 19.84 17.16
C LEU A 125 5.78 19.33 17.95
N TYR A 126 5.43 20.02 19.04
CA TYR A 126 4.26 19.68 19.86
C TYR A 126 2.97 19.67 19.03
N MET A 127 2.71 20.72 18.24
CA MET A 127 1.51 20.78 17.40
C MET A 127 1.43 19.63 16.39
N ARG A 128 2.56 19.24 15.77
CA ARG A 128 2.60 18.10 14.86
C ARG A 128 2.34 16.78 15.58
N GLN A 129 2.85 16.60 16.79
CA GLN A 129 2.59 15.41 17.60
C GLN A 129 1.11 15.29 17.94
N GLN A 130 0.49 16.37 18.41
CA GLN A 130 -0.95 16.41 18.70
C GLN A 130 -1.80 16.12 17.45
N GLN A 131 -1.45 16.70 16.30
CA GLN A 131 -2.14 16.40 15.04
C GLN A 131 -1.98 14.94 14.62
N ALA A 132 -0.79 14.37 14.78
CA ALA A 132 -0.54 12.96 14.47
C ALA A 132 -1.33 12.03 15.40
N GLU A 133 -1.41 12.32 16.69
CA GLU A 133 -2.21 11.57 17.65
C GLU A 133 -3.70 11.63 17.32
N ALA A 134 -4.24 12.81 17.02
CA ALA A 134 -5.62 12.98 16.59
C ALA A 134 -5.93 12.17 15.31
N GLN A 135 -5.02 12.18 14.33
CA GLN A 135 -5.16 11.37 13.12
C GLN A 135 -5.11 9.87 13.41
N ARG A 136 -4.23 9.42 14.33
CA ARG A 136 -4.15 8.02 14.75
C ARG A 136 -5.45 7.57 15.42
N LEU A 137 -6.00 8.36 16.32
CA LEU A 137 -7.27 8.05 16.99
C LEU A 137 -8.42 7.97 15.98
N ALA A 138 -8.52 8.94 15.07
CA ALA A 138 -9.54 8.94 14.02
C ALA A 138 -9.41 7.74 13.08
N LEU A 139 -8.18 7.32 12.76
CA LEU A 139 -7.92 6.11 11.96
C LEU A 139 -8.34 4.85 12.73
N THR A 140 -8.00 4.74 14.00
CA THR A 140 -8.39 3.61 14.85
C THR A 140 -9.90 3.49 14.95
N GLU A 141 -10.61 4.60 15.12
CA GLU A 141 -12.08 4.60 15.11
C GLU A 141 -12.65 4.10 13.77
N LYS A 142 -12.13 4.60 12.65
CA LYS A 142 -12.53 4.14 11.30
C LYS A 142 -12.25 2.66 11.08
N LEU A 143 -11.14 2.14 11.58
CA LEU A 143 -10.86 0.70 11.50
C LEU A 143 -11.83 -0.10 12.36
N ASN A 144 -12.20 0.40 13.54
CA ASN A 144 -13.17 -0.25 14.42
C ASN A 144 -14.60 -0.21 13.83
N THR A 145 -15.01 0.86 13.15
CA THR A 145 -16.28 0.89 12.42
C THR A 145 -16.26 -0.10 11.25
N TYR A 146 -15.20 -0.07 10.44
CA TYR A 146 -15.04 -1.00 9.31
C TYR A 146 -15.09 -2.46 9.77
N ASN A 147 -14.37 -2.82 10.84
CA ASN A 147 -14.37 -4.18 11.36
C ASN A 147 -15.76 -4.62 11.87
N ARG A 148 -16.53 -3.72 12.51
CA ARG A 148 -17.91 -4.01 12.94
C ARG A 148 -18.83 -4.24 11.73
N GLU A 149 -18.72 -3.40 10.70
CA GLU A 149 -19.50 -3.55 9.47
C GLU A 149 -19.15 -4.85 8.73
N GLU A 150 -17.87 -5.20 8.63
CA GLU A 150 -17.42 -6.44 7.99
C GLU A 150 -17.84 -7.69 8.77
N ALA A 151 -17.86 -7.62 10.10
CA ALA A 151 -18.41 -8.66 10.96
C ALA A 151 -19.93 -8.81 10.74
N ALA A 152 -20.67 -7.71 10.62
CA ALA A 152 -22.11 -7.74 10.34
C ALA A 152 -22.43 -8.33 8.94
N LYS A 153 -21.53 -8.17 7.96
CA LYS A 153 -21.66 -8.79 6.63
C LYS A 153 -21.25 -10.27 6.59
N ALA A 154 -20.57 -10.80 7.61
CA ALA A 154 -20.16 -12.21 7.66
C ALA A 154 -21.30 -13.22 7.45
N PRO A 155 -22.48 -13.10 8.11
CA PRO A 155 -23.61 -14.00 7.85
C PRO A 155 -24.12 -13.90 6.40
N LEU A 156 -24.21 -12.70 5.83
CA LEU A 156 -24.62 -12.51 4.44
C LEU A 156 -23.61 -13.16 3.47
N ARG A 157 -22.30 -13.02 3.73
CA ARG A 157 -21.25 -13.70 2.96
C ARG A 157 -21.39 -15.22 3.03
N ALA A 158 -21.66 -15.78 4.22
CA ALA A 158 -21.89 -17.21 4.39
C ALA A 158 -23.14 -17.70 3.62
N GLN A 159 -24.26 -16.96 3.69
CA GLN A 159 -25.47 -17.27 2.92
C GLN A 159 -25.22 -17.22 1.41
N ASN A 160 -24.54 -16.18 0.92
CA ASN A 160 -24.20 -16.05 -0.50
C ASN A 160 -23.29 -17.18 -0.99
N ALA A 161 -22.31 -17.60 -0.18
CA ALA A 161 -21.44 -18.73 -0.48
C ALA A 161 -22.25 -20.04 -0.59
N ALA A 162 -23.15 -20.30 0.37
CA ALA A 162 -24.03 -21.47 0.33
C ALA A 162 -24.97 -21.45 -0.89
N ALA A 163 -25.58 -20.31 -1.19
CA ALA A 163 -26.45 -20.15 -2.36
C ALA A 163 -25.71 -20.34 -3.68
N TYR A 164 -24.45 -19.91 -3.77
CA TYR A 164 -23.61 -20.15 -4.93
C TYR A 164 -23.25 -21.63 -5.09
N GLN A 165 -22.87 -22.31 -4.01
CA GLN A 165 -22.59 -23.76 -4.03
C GLN A 165 -23.83 -24.57 -4.45
N ALA A 166 -25.01 -24.24 -3.92
CA ALA A 166 -26.25 -24.89 -4.33
C ALA A 166 -26.54 -24.70 -5.83
N ARG A 167 -26.32 -23.49 -6.38
CA ARG A 167 -26.44 -23.23 -7.82
C ARG A 167 -25.45 -24.05 -8.64
N GLN A 168 -24.21 -24.21 -8.19
CA GLN A 168 -23.24 -25.06 -8.87
C GLN A 168 -23.67 -26.53 -8.89
N GLN A 169 -24.15 -27.06 -7.76
CA GLN A 169 -24.63 -28.45 -7.69
C GLN A 169 -25.85 -28.67 -8.58
N ALA A 170 -26.82 -27.76 -8.56
CA ALA A 170 -27.99 -27.83 -9.44
C ALA A 170 -27.59 -27.78 -10.93
N TYR A 171 -26.59 -26.97 -11.27
CA TYR A 171 -26.05 -26.91 -12.64
C TYR A 171 -25.37 -28.23 -13.04
N GLN A 172 -24.53 -28.80 -12.16
CA GLN A 172 -23.90 -30.11 -12.41
C GLN A 172 -24.93 -31.23 -12.56
N ALA A 173 -25.97 -31.25 -11.74
CA ALA A 173 -27.06 -32.22 -11.84
C ALA A 173 -27.80 -32.11 -13.18
N LYS A 174 -28.06 -30.89 -13.67
CA LYS A 174 -28.66 -30.67 -15.00
C LYS A 174 -27.77 -31.20 -16.12
N LEU A 175 -26.45 -30.97 -16.03
CA LEU A 175 -25.50 -31.51 -17.02
C LEU A 175 -25.50 -33.04 -17.01
N ALA A 176 -25.50 -33.66 -15.83
CA ALA A 176 -25.56 -35.11 -15.70
C ALA A 176 -26.88 -35.69 -16.26
N GLN A 177 -28.01 -35.04 -15.99
CA GLN A 177 -29.31 -35.43 -16.56
C GLN A 177 -29.33 -35.30 -18.08
N ALA A 178 -28.80 -34.21 -18.63
CA ALA A 178 -28.70 -34.02 -20.08
C ALA A 178 -27.80 -35.09 -20.74
N GLN A 179 -26.67 -35.44 -20.10
CA GLN A 179 -25.80 -36.52 -20.57
C GLN A 179 -26.49 -37.89 -20.51
N ALA A 180 -27.21 -38.18 -19.42
CA ALA A 180 -27.96 -39.43 -19.29
C ALA A 180 -29.08 -39.54 -20.34
N ALA A 181 -29.82 -38.46 -20.59
CA ALA A 181 -30.82 -38.40 -21.66
C ALA A 181 -30.18 -38.61 -23.04
N GLN A 182 -29.05 -37.94 -23.32
CA GLN A 182 -28.30 -38.14 -24.56
C GLN A 182 -27.84 -39.60 -24.72
N GLN A 183 -27.41 -40.28 -23.65
CA GLN A 183 -27.04 -41.69 -23.71
C GLN A 183 -28.25 -42.60 -23.92
N ALA A 184 -29.39 -42.32 -23.28
CA ALA A 184 -30.63 -43.08 -23.48
C ALA A 184 -31.16 -42.98 -24.92
N ASP A 185 -31.03 -41.80 -25.54
CA ASP A 185 -31.44 -41.57 -26.93
C ASP A 185 -30.41 -42.05 -27.96
N ALA A 186 -29.23 -42.50 -27.55
CA ALA A 186 -28.18 -42.97 -28.45
C ALA A 186 -28.63 -44.12 -29.39
N PRO A 187 -29.31 -45.19 -28.94
CA PRO A 187 -29.81 -46.24 -29.82
C PRO A 187 -30.87 -45.73 -30.81
N GLN A 188 -31.76 -44.83 -30.39
CA GLN A 188 -32.75 -44.21 -31.29
C GLN A 188 -32.09 -43.33 -32.34
N ARG A 189 -31.06 -42.56 -31.96
CA ARG A 189 -30.25 -41.80 -32.93
C ARG A 189 -29.52 -42.72 -33.91
N ALA A 190 -28.97 -43.85 -33.46
CA ALA A 190 -28.33 -44.83 -34.34
C ALA A 190 -29.32 -45.41 -35.36
N GLN A 191 -30.51 -45.83 -34.91
CA GLN A 191 -31.58 -46.30 -35.80
C GLN A 191 -32.04 -45.23 -36.79
N ASN A 192 -32.24 -43.99 -36.34
CA ASN A 192 -32.63 -42.89 -37.22
C ASN A 192 -31.58 -42.61 -38.31
N VAL A 193 -30.29 -42.75 -37.98
CA VAL A 193 -29.18 -42.62 -38.95
C VAL A 193 -29.19 -43.77 -39.96
N GLU A 194 -29.40 -45.00 -39.50
CA GLU A 194 -29.52 -46.18 -40.38
C GLU A 194 -30.74 -46.05 -41.32
N ASP A 195 -31.90 -45.67 -40.80
CA ASP A 195 -33.12 -45.44 -41.57
C ASP A 195 -32.96 -44.32 -42.59
N PHE A 196 -32.29 -43.23 -42.20
CA PHE A 196 -31.97 -42.13 -43.12
C PHE A 196 -31.06 -42.61 -44.25
N ASN A 197 -29.98 -43.33 -43.92
CA ASN A 197 -29.06 -43.89 -44.92
C ASN A 197 -29.77 -44.88 -45.86
N ALA A 198 -30.69 -45.70 -45.34
CA ALA A 198 -31.51 -46.61 -46.14
C ALA A 198 -32.45 -45.85 -47.09
N LYS A 199 -33.06 -44.75 -46.63
CA LYS A 199 -33.87 -43.86 -47.47
C LYS A 199 -33.04 -43.22 -48.59
N VAL A 200 -31.85 -42.72 -48.27
CA VAL A 200 -30.93 -42.13 -49.26
C VAL A 200 -30.59 -43.14 -50.36
N LYS A 201 -30.17 -44.37 -49.99
CA LYS A 201 -29.86 -45.44 -50.95
C LYS A 201 -31.05 -45.82 -51.84
N ARG A 202 -32.28 -45.86 -51.28
CA ARG A 202 -33.49 -46.09 -52.09
C ARG A 202 -33.71 -44.99 -53.12
N ILE A 203 -33.55 -43.74 -52.72
CA ILE A 203 -33.70 -42.60 -53.63
C ILE A 203 -32.64 -42.67 -54.74
N GLU A 204 -31.40 -43.01 -54.42
CA GLU A 204 -30.33 -43.20 -55.39
C GLU A 204 -30.63 -44.35 -56.36
N ALA A 205 -31.10 -45.50 -55.87
CA ALA A 205 -31.49 -46.62 -56.72
C ALA A 205 -32.66 -46.27 -57.66
N ILE A 206 -33.65 -45.51 -57.18
CA ILE A 206 -34.75 -45.00 -58.01
C ILE A 206 -34.22 -44.04 -59.08
N LYS A 207 -33.31 -43.12 -58.72
CA LYS A 207 -32.67 -42.21 -59.69
C LYS A 207 -31.90 -43.00 -60.75
N GLN A 208 -31.12 -43.99 -60.34
CA GLN A 208 -30.34 -44.82 -61.26
C GLN A 208 -31.25 -45.61 -62.20
N LYS A 209 -32.31 -46.22 -61.69
CA LYS A 209 -33.31 -46.92 -62.51
C LYS A 209 -33.95 -45.98 -63.53
N ARG A 210 -34.30 -44.74 -63.14
CA ARG A 210 -34.84 -43.73 -64.08
C ARG A 210 -33.81 -43.34 -65.15
N ILE A 211 -32.52 -43.26 -64.81
CA ILE A 211 -31.43 -43.01 -65.77
C ILE A 211 -31.26 -44.19 -66.73
N ASP A 212 -31.30 -45.43 -66.22
CA ASP A 212 -31.14 -46.64 -67.04
C ASP A 212 -32.34 -46.87 -67.95
N ASP A 213 -33.56 -46.62 -67.47
CA ASP A 213 -34.79 -46.66 -68.27
C ASP A 213 -34.78 -45.56 -69.34
N ALA A 214 -34.30 -44.35 -69.03
CA ALA A 214 -34.11 -43.28 -70.00
C ALA A 214 -33.04 -43.63 -71.06
N LYS A 215 -31.94 -44.29 -70.67
CA LYS A 215 -30.93 -44.81 -71.61
C LYS A 215 -31.46 -45.92 -72.51
N LYS A 216 -32.39 -46.77 -72.04
CA LYS A 216 -33.06 -47.77 -72.87
C LYS A 216 -34.04 -47.18 -73.88
N LEU A 217 -34.60 -45.99 -73.59
CA LEU A 217 -35.55 -45.28 -74.44
C LEU A 217 -34.88 -44.30 -75.42
N MET A 218 -33.56 -44.14 -75.35
CA MET A 218 -32.76 -43.43 -76.35
C MET A 218 -31.93 -44.44 -77.16
N PRO A 219 -32.38 -44.87 -78.35
CA PRO A 219 -31.50 -45.55 -79.30
C PRO A 219 -30.36 -44.59 -79.72
N GLN A 220 -29.20 -45.18 -80.02
CA GLN A 220 -28.07 -44.49 -80.67
C GLN A 220 -28.48 -43.85 -81.99
#